data_AF-A0A8X6TE08-F1
#
_entry.id   AF-A0A8X6TE08-F1
#
_cell.length_a   1.000
_cell.length_b   1.000
_cell.length_c   1.000
_cell.angle_alpha   90.00
_cell.angle_beta   90.00
_cell.angle_gamma   90.00
#
_symmetry.space_group_name_H-M   'P 1'
#
loop_
_entity.id
_entity.type
_entity.pdbx_description
1 polymer ?
#
loop_
_entity_poly.entity_id
_entity_poly.type
_entity_poly.pdbx_seq_one_letter_code
_entity_poly.pdbx_strand_id
1 'polypeptide(L)'
;MNTFEKLKAKRSVFRGRLTKFMAKTESILDSSVEDTDSDELLELLEHINKKENDLNIVNSEIEIAITDPTVFDNEFKISEEYSDKITIIKFRIKNRIQKINALDNSVVEKRESRPAQFACLKLPKTHVRQLAEFEKKKEERQARPLENQRAEALLQNRNGTESMLEKEKSGKQGPQEDLEYLEGQKLTELQ
;
A
#
# COMPACT_ATOMS: atom_id res chain seq x y z
N MET A 1 4.02 -4.07 -38.54
CA MET A 1 3.80 -3.59 -37.16
C MET A 1 3.80 -2.07 -37.17
N ASN A 2 2.70 -1.41 -36.76
CA ASN A 2 2.59 0.05 -36.66
C ASN A 2 3.62 0.62 -35.66
N THR A 3 4.10 1.85 -35.84
CA THR A 3 5.01 2.56 -34.92
C THR A 3 4.50 2.52 -33.48
N PHE A 4 3.21 2.76 -33.27
CA PHE A 4 2.58 2.69 -31.94
C PHE A 4 2.72 1.29 -31.30
N GLU A 5 2.48 0.22 -32.08
CA GLU A 5 2.63 -1.17 -31.60
C GLU A 5 4.09 -1.49 -31.26
N LYS A 6 5.05 -0.96 -32.02
CA LYS A 6 6.48 -1.11 -31.72
C LYS A 6 6.85 -0.42 -30.39
N LEU A 7 6.29 0.77 -30.13
CA LEU A 7 6.51 1.47 -28.87
C LEU A 7 5.91 0.72 -27.67
N LYS A 8 4.70 0.17 -27.81
CA LYS A 8 4.10 -0.70 -26.77
C LYS A 8 4.95 -1.93 -26.48
N ALA A 9 5.47 -2.59 -27.52
CA ALA A 9 6.39 -3.72 -27.36
C ALA A 9 7.69 -3.30 -26.65
N LYS A 10 8.29 -2.17 -27.05
CA LYS A 10 9.49 -1.59 -26.41
C LYS A 10 9.22 -1.31 -24.92
N ARG A 11 8.10 -0.66 -24.58
CA ARG A 11 7.69 -0.40 -23.19
C ARG A 11 7.54 -1.69 -22.38
N SER A 12 6.92 -2.71 -22.95
CA SER A 12 6.77 -4.02 -22.31
C SER A 12 8.13 -4.64 -21.97
N VAL A 13 9.10 -4.57 -22.87
CA VAL A 13 10.48 -5.05 -22.63
C VAL A 13 11.16 -4.26 -21.50
N PHE A 14 11.05 -2.93 -21.51
CA PHE A 14 11.60 -2.09 -20.43
C PHE A 14 10.98 -2.42 -19.08
N ARG A 15 9.65 -2.53 -19.00
CA ARG A 15 8.94 -2.93 -17.79
C ARG A 15 9.37 -4.32 -17.31
N GLY A 16 9.46 -5.30 -18.19
CA GLY A 16 9.92 -6.64 -17.83
C GLY A 16 11.33 -6.65 -17.23
N ARG A 17 12.26 -5.86 -17.81
CA ARG A 17 13.62 -5.70 -17.26
C ARG A 17 13.62 -4.98 -15.91
N LEU A 18 12.84 -3.92 -15.77
CA LEU A 18 12.74 -3.14 -14.55
C LEU A 18 12.07 -3.95 -13.43
N THR A 19 10.99 -4.69 -13.71
CA THR A 19 10.33 -5.59 -12.75
C THR A 19 11.30 -6.64 -12.21
N LYS A 20 12.12 -7.26 -13.07
CA LYS A 20 13.16 -8.21 -12.61
C LYS A 20 14.19 -7.54 -11.70
N PHE A 21 14.59 -6.31 -12.05
CA PHE A 21 15.53 -5.54 -11.24
C PHE A 21 14.93 -5.17 -9.88
N MET A 22 13.68 -4.69 -9.88
CA MET A 22 12.90 -4.38 -8.69
C MET A 22 12.76 -5.59 -7.77
N ALA A 23 12.45 -6.77 -8.30
CA ALA A 23 12.39 -8.00 -7.51
C ALA A 23 13.74 -8.38 -6.87
N LYS A 24 14.85 -8.20 -7.60
CA LYS A 24 16.20 -8.36 -7.02
C LYS A 24 16.43 -7.37 -5.88
N THR A 25 16.07 -6.11 -6.08
CA THR A 25 16.18 -5.07 -5.06
C THR A 25 15.30 -5.38 -3.85
N GLU A 26 14.08 -5.86 -4.03
CA GLU A 26 13.19 -6.28 -2.93
C GLU A 26 13.80 -7.42 -2.12
N SER A 27 14.39 -8.42 -2.77
CA SER A 27 15.09 -9.51 -2.07
C SER A 27 16.23 -9.00 -1.17
N ILE A 28 16.95 -7.96 -1.60
CA ILE A 28 17.99 -7.32 -0.79
C ILE A 28 17.36 -6.47 0.32
N LEU A 29 16.26 -5.77 0.02
CA LEU A 29 15.54 -4.98 1.02
C LEU A 29 14.79 -5.82 2.06
N ASP A 30 14.62 -7.12 1.84
CA ASP A 30 14.01 -8.04 2.78
C ASP A 30 15.06 -8.81 3.62
N SER A 31 16.36 -8.71 3.28
CA SER A 31 17.45 -9.25 4.10
C SER A 31 17.68 -8.40 5.36
N SER A 32 18.50 -8.89 6.30
CA SER A 32 18.85 -8.13 7.51
C SER A 32 19.53 -6.81 7.17
N VAL A 33 19.30 -5.78 8.00
CA VAL A 33 19.97 -4.47 7.83
C VAL A 33 21.48 -4.59 7.98
N GLU A 34 21.95 -5.49 8.84
CA GLU A 34 23.37 -5.73 9.10
C GLU A 34 24.11 -6.40 7.93
N ASP A 35 23.38 -7.15 7.10
CA ASP A 35 23.93 -7.88 5.94
C ASP A 35 23.86 -7.04 4.65
N THR A 36 23.28 -5.84 4.72
CA THR A 36 23.07 -4.99 3.54
C THR A 36 24.12 -3.89 3.48
N ASP A 37 24.84 -3.80 2.37
CA ASP A 37 25.76 -2.69 2.11
C ASP A 37 24.99 -1.45 1.62
N SER A 38 25.29 -0.30 2.23
CA SER A 38 24.73 0.98 1.79
C SER A 38 25.20 1.36 0.39
N ASP A 39 26.44 1.03 0.02
CA ASP A 39 26.96 1.37 -1.32
C ASP A 39 26.26 0.55 -2.41
N GLU A 40 25.96 -0.73 -2.15
CA GLU A 40 25.14 -1.57 -3.04
C GLU A 40 23.73 -0.96 -3.21
N LEU A 41 23.11 -0.49 -2.13
CA LEU A 41 21.79 0.16 -2.20
C LEU A 41 21.80 1.47 -3.00
N LEU A 42 22.88 2.25 -2.94
CA LEU A 42 23.04 3.46 -3.75
C LEU A 42 23.18 3.12 -5.24
N GLU A 43 23.97 2.10 -5.58
CA GLU A 43 24.10 1.61 -6.96
C GLU A 43 22.76 1.11 -7.51
N LEU A 44 22.01 0.34 -6.72
CA LEU A 44 20.65 -0.10 -7.07
C LEU A 44 19.71 1.08 -7.32
N LEU A 45 19.78 2.13 -6.50
CA LEU A 45 18.97 3.33 -6.67
C LEU A 45 19.31 4.06 -7.97
N GLU A 46 20.59 4.22 -8.29
CA GLU A 46 21.04 4.82 -9.56
C GLU A 46 20.52 4.02 -10.77
N HIS A 47 20.64 2.69 -10.72
CA HIS A 47 20.13 1.82 -11.77
C HIS A 47 18.61 1.92 -11.97
N ILE A 48 17.83 2.02 -10.88
CA ILE A 48 16.38 2.22 -10.95
C ILE A 48 16.08 3.57 -11.59
N ASN A 49 16.75 4.65 -11.19
CA ASN A 49 16.56 5.98 -11.78
C ASN A 49 16.85 5.97 -13.29
N LYS A 50 17.93 5.33 -13.72
CA LYS A 50 18.27 5.21 -15.15
C LYS A 50 17.19 4.48 -15.94
N LYS A 51 16.73 3.32 -15.44
CA LYS A 51 15.69 2.52 -16.10
C LYS A 51 14.32 3.20 -16.11
N GLU A 52 13.98 3.93 -15.06
CA GLU A 52 12.77 4.75 -15.01
C GLU A 52 12.83 5.86 -16.06
N ASN A 53 13.96 6.55 -16.19
CA ASN A 53 14.12 7.57 -17.22
C ASN A 53 13.97 6.98 -18.64
N ASP A 54 14.60 5.84 -18.91
CA ASP A 54 14.43 5.12 -20.18
C ASP A 54 12.96 4.77 -20.44
N LEU A 55 12.22 4.35 -19.41
CA LEU A 55 10.80 4.03 -19.50
C LEU A 55 9.94 5.27 -19.76
N ASN A 56 10.24 6.39 -19.08
CA ASN A 56 9.53 7.66 -19.24
C ASN A 56 9.68 8.21 -20.65
N ILE A 57 10.86 8.11 -21.26
CA ILE A 57 11.07 8.48 -22.67
C ILE A 57 10.10 7.70 -23.57
N VAL A 58 9.99 6.38 -23.36
CA VAL A 58 9.06 5.54 -24.16
C VAL A 58 7.60 5.88 -23.87
N ASN A 59 7.23 6.19 -22.64
CA ASN A 59 5.88 6.63 -22.30
C ASN A 59 5.52 7.93 -23.01
N SER A 60 6.41 8.92 -23.02
CA SER A 60 6.19 10.17 -23.75
C SER A 60 6.12 9.96 -25.27
N GLU A 61 6.95 9.07 -25.84
CA GLU A 61 6.84 8.67 -27.25
C GLU A 61 5.45 8.06 -27.58
N ILE A 62 4.90 7.27 -26.64
CA ILE A 62 3.56 6.66 -26.76
C ILE A 62 2.48 7.73 -26.66
N GLU A 63 2.55 8.63 -25.69
CA GLU A 63 1.60 9.72 -25.49
C GLU A 63 1.47 10.60 -26.75
N ILE A 64 2.59 10.97 -27.37
CA ILE A 64 2.63 11.75 -28.61
C ILE A 64 2.00 11.00 -29.80
N ALA A 65 2.11 9.66 -29.81
CA ALA A 65 1.62 8.82 -30.91
C ALA A 65 0.11 8.53 -30.83
N ILE A 66 -0.55 8.82 -29.71
CA ILE A 66 -1.98 8.56 -29.52
C ILE A 66 -2.80 9.77 -29.96
N THR A 67 -3.78 9.52 -30.82
CA THR A 67 -4.74 10.54 -31.28
C THR A 67 -6.15 10.34 -30.70
N ASP A 68 -6.46 9.14 -30.22
CA ASP A 68 -7.76 8.80 -29.60
C ASP A 68 -7.71 9.07 -28.08
N PRO A 69 -8.57 9.96 -27.56
CA PRO A 69 -8.62 10.28 -26.12
C PRO A 69 -8.87 9.06 -25.23
N THR A 70 -9.68 8.10 -25.67
CA THR A 70 -10.01 6.91 -24.87
C THR A 70 -8.82 5.96 -24.75
N VAL A 71 -8.02 5.85 -25.82
CA VAL A 71 -6.77 5.10 -25.83
C VAL A 71 -5.73 5.81 -24.95
N PHE A 72 -5.70 7.14 -25.00
CA PHE A 72 -4.81 7.95 -24.18
C PHE A 72 -5.03 7.72 -22.69
N ASP A 73 -6.28 7.85 -22.22
CA ASP A 73 -6.62 7.68 -20.80
C ASP A 73 -6.25 6.29 -20.27
N ASN A 74 -6.48 5.25 -21.07
CA ASN A 74 -6.10 3.88 -20.71
C ASN A 74 -4.58 3.73 -20.61
N GLU A 75 -3.84 4.25 -21.58
CA GLU A 75 -2.37 4.16 -21.61
C GLU A 75 -1.71 4.99 -20.50
N PHE A 76 -2.29 6.14 -20.17
CA PHE A 76 -1.86 6.99 -19.06
C PHE A 76 -2.01 6.27 -17.71
N LYS A 77 -3.17 5.67 -17.42
CA LYS A 77 -3.39 4.91 -16.17
C LYS A 77 -2.39 3.76 -16.01
N ILE A 78 -2.14 3.02 -17.10
CA ILE A 78 -1.15 1.93 -17.09
C ILE A 78 0.26 2.47 -16.81
N SER A 79 0.58 3.68 -17.28
CA SER A 79 1.86 4.36 -17.00
C SER A 79 1.97 4.74 -15.51
N GLU A 80 0.92 5.35 -14.96
CA GLU A 80 0.84 5.83 -13.58
C GLU A 80 1.01 4.70 -12.56
N GLU A 81 0.27 3.60 -12.72
CA GLU A 81 0.38 2.41 -11.85
C GLU A 81 1.82 1.86 -11.77
N TYR A 82 2.57 1.97 -12.86
CA TYR A 82 3.95 1.50 -12.89
C TYR A 82 4.91 2.51 -12.23
N SER A 83 4.63 3.81 -12.36
CA SER A 83 5.36 4.90 -11.68
C SER A 83 5.28 4.77 -10.16
N ASP A 84 4.11 4.44 -9.62
CA ASP A 84 3.91 4.26 -8.18
C ASP A 84 4.78 3.14 -7.62
N LYS A 85 4.87 2.00 -8.32
CA LYS A 85 5.72 0.87 -7.91
C LYS A 85 7.19 1.27 -7.84
N ILE A 86 7.66 2.06 -8.81
CA ILE A 86 9.04 2.58 -8.83
C ILE A 86 9.27 3.50 -7.63
N THR A 87 8.32 4.41 -7.37
CA THR A 87 8.40 5.35 -6.25
C THR A 87 8.47 4.64 -4.90
N ILE A 88 7.63 3.61 -4.70
CA ILE A 88 7.63 2.79 -3.47
C ILE A 88 9.00 2.16 -3.23
N ILE A 89 9.59 1.52 -4.25
CA ILE A 89 10.90 0.88 -4.08
C ILE A 89 11.99 1.89 -3.79
N LYS A 90 12.04 3.02 -4.51
CA LYS A 90 13.01 4.09 -4.22
C LYS A 90 12.89 4.59 -2.79
N PHE A 91 11.66 4.76 -2.30
CA PHE A 91 11.42 5.14 -0.92
C PHE A 91 11.94 4.09 0.07
N ARG A 92 11.68 2.80 -0.18
CA ARG A 92 12.20 1.70 0.66
C ARG A 92 13.72 1.68 0.69
N ILE A 93 14.40 1.87 -0.45
CA ILE A 93 15.87 1.94 -0.52
C ILE A 93 16.39 3.09 0.33
N LYS A 94 15.86 4.31 0.12
CA LYS A 94 16.29 5.50 0.88
C LYS A 94 16.10 5.31 2.39
N ASN A 95 14.98 4.73 2.81
CA ASN A 95 14.70 4.42 4.21
C ASN A 95 15.69 3.37 4.76
N ARG A 96 16.01 2.34 3.97
CA ARG A 96 17.02 1.33 4.38
C ARG A 96 18.40 1.96 4.58
N ILE A 97 18.85 2.79 3.65
CA ILE A 97 20.13 3.53 3.78
C ILE A 97 20.13 4.39 5.05
N GLN A 98 19.04 5.12 5.33
CA GLN A 98 18.91 5.91 6.55
C GLN A 98 19.04 5.07 7.83
N LYS A 99 18.48 3.85 7.84
CA LYS A 99 18.60 2.92 8.97
C LYS A 99 20.03 2.42 9.17
N ILE A 100 20.74 2.09 8.09
CA ILE A 100 22.15 1.68 8.14
C ILE A 100 22.99 2.80 8.76
N ASN A 101 22.87 4.02 8.23
CA ASN A 101 23.60 5.19 8.75
C ASN A 101 23.29 5.49 10.22
N ALA A 102 22.04 5.26 10.67
CA ALA A 102 21.66 5.46 12.07
C ALA A 102 22.31 4.41 13.01
N LEU A 103 22.45 3.16 12.55
CA LEU A 103 23.14 2.11 13.30
C LEU A 103 24.63 2.45 13.45
N ASP A 104 25.28 2.85 12.36
CA ASP A 104 26.70 3.23 12.37
C ASP A 104 26.97 4.38 13.34
N ASN A 105 26.14 5.42 13.32
CA ASN A 105 26.26 6.56 14.24
C ASN A 105 26.03 6.15 15.71
N SER A 106 25.10 5.22 16.00
CA SER A 106 24.89 4.71 17.36
C SER A 106 26.06 3.85 17.89
N VAL A 107 26.76 3.16 16.98
CA VAL A 107 27.95 2.36 17.31
C VAL A 107 29.13 3.28 17.62
N VAL A 108 29.24 4.41 16.93
CA VAL A 108 30.27 5.44 17.21
C VAL A 108 30.04 6.11 18.57
N GLU A 109 28.80 6.53 18.90
CA GLU A 109 28.49 7.11 20.22
C GLU A 109 28.80 6.16 21.39
N LYS A 110 28.55 4.85 21.23
CA LYS A 110 28.88 3.85 22.27
C LYS A 110 30.37 3.60 22.44
N ARG A 111 31.19 3.86 21.41
CA ARG A 111 32.66 3.70 21.49
C ARG A 111 33.34 4.91 22.10
N GLU A 112 32.73 6.09 22.01
CA GLU A 112 33.28 7.34 22.56
C GLU A 112 32.92 7.59 24.04
N SER A 113 31.99 6.83 24.64
CA SER A 113 31.56 7.01 26.04
C SER A 113 32.42 6.29 27.10
N ARG A 114 33.74 6.23 26.95
CA ARG A 114 34.65 5.98 28.09
C ARG A 114 35.65 7.12 28.29
N PRO A 115 35.31 8.11 29.13
CA PRO A 115 36.32 8.86 29.85
C PRO A 115 36.60 8.16 31.18
N ALA A 116 37.77 7.55 31.30
CA ALA A 116 38.40 7.38 32.60
C ALA A 116 38.77 8.78 33.11
N GLN A 117 38.00 9.32 34.06
CA GLN A 117 38.44 10.12 35.22
C GLN A 117 37.26 10.91 35.79
N PHE A 118 37.07 10.76 37.11
CA PHE A 118 36.14 11.55 37.92
C PHE A 118 36.55 13.02 37.89
N ALA A 119 35.74 13.88 37.28
CA ALA A 119 35.76 15.31 37.53
C ALA A 119 34.33 15.78 37.85
N CYS A 120 34.14 16.24 39.09
CA CYS A 120 32.90 16.80 39.61
C CYS A 120 32.54 18.07 38.83
N LEU A 121 31.66 17.95 37.83
CA LEU A 121 31.07 19.08 37.14
C LEU A 121 29.81 19.52 37.90
N LYS A 122 29.86 20.71 38.51
CA LYS A 122 28.68 21.35 39.11
C LYS A 122 27.68 21.68 38.00
N LEU A 123 26.49 21.08 38.06
CA LEU A 123 25.37 21.38 37.17
C LEU A 123 24.87 22.83 37.38
N PRO A 124 24.52 23.57 36.31
CA PRO A 124 23.82 24.83 36.45
C PRO A 124 22.41 24.59 37.00
N LYS A 125 22.00 25.37 38.00
CA LYS A 125 20.64 25.34 38.56
C LYS A 125 19.66 25.89 37.52
N THR A 126 18.99 25.01 36.77
CA THR A 126 17.83 25.39 35.99
C THR A 126 16.65 25.60 36.95
N HIS A 127 16.02 26.77 36.84
CA HIS A 127 14.83 27.11 37.62
C HIS A 127 13.65 26.36 37.00
N VAL A 128 13.33 25.18 37.53
CA VAL A 128 12.12 24.43 37.13
C VAL A 128 10.92 25.18 37.71
N ARG A 129 10.30 26.05 36.91
CA ARG A 129 8.97 26.60 37.21
C ARG A 129 7.90 25.77 36.50
N GLN A 130 7.08 25.14 37.32
CA GLN A 130 5.69 24.70 37.09
C GLN A 130 5.49 23.41 36.29
N LEU A 131 5.74 22.28 36.96
CA LEU A 131 5.15 20.96 36.67
C LEU A 131 3.74 20.79 37.28
N ALA A 132 3.02 21.87 37.60
CA ALA A 132 1.70 21.80 38.23
C ALA A 132 0.52 21.84 37.23
N GLU A 133 0.75 22.22 35.97
CA GLU A 133 -0.32 22.34 34.96
C GLU A 133 -0.46 21.12 34.05
N PHE A 134 0.52 20.20 34.06
CA PHE A 134 0.49 19.01 33.21
C PHE A 134 -0.30 17.84 33.80
N GLU A 135 -0.47 17.77 35.13
CA GLU A 135 -1.22 16.68 35.76
C GLU A 135 -2.74 16.86 35.62
N LYS A 136 -3.24 18.10 35.60
CA LYS A 136 -4.68 18.35 35.43
C LYS A 136 -5.22 17.98 34.05
N LYS A 137 -4.35 17.93 33.02
CA LYS A 137 -4.73 17.59 31.64
C LYS A 137 -4.66 16.10 31.32
N LYS A 138 -4.14 15.27 32.24
CA LYS A 138 -4.10 13.81 32.10
C LYS A 138 -5.36 13.13 32.64
N GLU A 139 -6.02 13.74 33.62
CA GLU A 139 -7.24 13.22 34.24
C GLU A 139 -8.50 13.50 33.40
N GLU A 140 -8.50 14.58 32.60
CA GLU A 140 -9.62 14.95 31.72
C GLU A 140 -9.76 14.04 30.48
N ARG A 141 -8.78 13.18 30.20
CA ARG A 141 -8.87 12.15 29.14
C ARG A 141 -9.42 10.80 29.63
N GLN A 142 -9.64 10.63 30.93
CA GLN A 142 -10.22 9.39 31.48
C GLN A 142 -11.70 9.49 31.86
N ALA A 143 -12.31 10.67 31.78
CA ALA A 143 -13.76 10.82 31.94
C ALA A 143 -14.44 10.86 30.56
N ARG A 144 -14.83 9.70 30.02
CA ARG A 144 -15.94 9.66 29.06
C ARG A 144 -17.22 9.97 29.84
N PRO A 145 -18.03 10.97 29.46
CA PRO A 145 -19.38 11.08 30.00
C PRO A 145 -20.17 9.82 29.63
N LEU A 146 -20.78 9.19 30.63
CA LEU A 146 -21.69 8.03 30.52
C LEU A 146 -22.93 8.27 29.62
N GLU A 147 -23.01 9.41 28.95
CA GLU A 147 -24.14 9.82 28.12
C GLU A 147 -24.10 9.18 26.72
N ASN A 148 -22.91 8.83 26.21
CA ASN A 148 -22.79 8.18 24.89
C ASN A 148 -23.06 6.67 24.90
N GLN A 149 -22.99 5.99 26.06
CA GLN A 149 -23.33 4.56 26.16
C GLN A 149 -24.85 4.32 26.18
N ARG A 150 -25.66 5.32 26.56
CA ARG A 150 -27.12 5.24 26.44
C ARG A 150 -27.62 5.41 25.01
N ALA A 151 -26.90 6.14 24.16
CA ALA A 151 -27.26 6.34 22.76
C ALA A 151 -27.01 5.11 21.88
N GLU A 152 -25.94 4.33 22.15
CA GLU A 152 -25.67 3.07 21.42
C GLU A 152 -26.70 1.97 21.72
N ALA A 153 -27.23 1.91 22.94
CA ALA A 153 -28.28 0.94 23.30
C ALA A 153 -29.65 1.23 22.65
N LEU A 154 -29.93 2.49 22.26
CA LEU A 154 -31.18 2.86 21.58
C LEU A 154 -31.11 2.64 20.05
N LEU A 155 -29.92 2.62 19.44
CA LEU A 155 -29.77 2.32 18.01
C LEU A 155 -29.78 0.83 17.70
N GLN A 156 -29.37 -0.05 18.63
CA GLN A 156 -29.50 -1.50 18.46
C GLN A 156 -30.95 -2.00 18.55
N ASN A 157 -31.83 -1.28 19.25
CA ASN A 157 -33.25 -1.66 19.35
C ASN A 157 -34.14 -1.11 18.23
N ARG A 158 -33.60 -0.26 17.33
CA ARG A 158 -34.35 0.20 16.13
C ARG A 158 -34.14 -0.72 14.92
N ASN A 159 -33.05 -1.48 14.88
CA ASN A 159 -32.76 -2.46 13.84
C ASN A 159 -33.40 -3.84 14.09
N GLY A 160 -34.08 -4.03 15.24
CA GLY A 160 -34.81 -5.26 15.56
C GLY A 160 -36.29 -5.25 15.17
N THR A 161 -36.89 -4.08 14.92
CA THR A 161 -38.34 -3.96 14.67
C THR A 161 -38.71 -3.78 13.20
N GLU A 162 -37.78 -3.41 12.32
CA GLU A 162 -38.05 -3.37 10.87
C GLU A 162 -37.91 -4.74 10.19
N SER A 163 -37.23 -5.71 10.82
CA SER A 163 -37.13 -7.09 10.30
C SER A 163 -38.39 -7.95 10.55
N MET A 164 -39.41 -7.44 11.26
CA MET A 164 -40.64 -8.18 11.59
C MET A 164 -41.90 -7.72 10.83
N LEU A 165 -41.79 -6.80 9.86
CA LEU A 165 -42.94 -6.33 9.06
C LEU A 165 -42.91 -6.73 7.58
N GLU A 166 -41.85 -7.40 7.09
CA GLU A 166 -41.83 -7.94 5.71
C GLU A 166 -41.95 -9.47 5.60
N LYS A 167 -42.15 -10.20 6.70
CA LYS A 167 -42.37 -11.66 6.67
C LYS A 167 -43.84 -12.11 6.77
N GLU A 168 -44.80 -11.19 6.66
CA GLU A 168 -46.24 -11.53 6.60
C GLU A 168 -46.88 -11.30 5.22
N LYS A 169 -46.10 -11.40 4.13
CA LYS A 169 -46.65 -11.51 2.76
C LYS A 169 -45.86 -12.49 1.89
N SER A 170 -45.99 -13.78 2.17
CA SER A 170 -46.06 -14.87 1.15
C SER A 170 -45.94 -16.25 1.80
N GLY A 171 -46.80 -16.52 2.79
CA GLY A 171 -47.08 -17.89 3.19
C GLY A 171 -48.27 -18.43 2.39
N LYS A 172 -48.00 -19.35 1.45
CA LYS A 172 -48.79 -20.55 1.09
C LYS A 172 -48.67 -20.88 -0.40
N GLN A 173 -47.90 -21.92 -0.73
CA GLN A 173 -48.46 -23.16 -1.28
C GLN A 173 -47.39 -24.25 -1.29
N GLY A 174 -47.80 -25.44 -0.85
CA GLY A 174 -46.96 -26.60 -0.59
C GLY A 174 -46.51 -27.34 -1.85
N PRO A 175 -45.86 -28.51 -1.69
CA PRO A 175 -45.29 -29.28 -2.78
C PRO A 175 -46.40 -30.06 -3.49
N GLN A 176 -46.42 -30.01 -4.82
CA GLN A 176 -47.29 -30.87 -5.63
C GLN A 176 -46.45 -31.62 -6.66
N GLU A 177 -46.72 -32.92 -6.68
CA GLU A 177 -46.06 -34.00 -7.39
C GLU A 177 -46.21 -33.91 -8.92
N ASP A 178 -45.25 -34.54 -9.60
CA ASP A 178 -45.22 -35.13 -10.94
C ASP A 178 -46.48 -35.05 -11.82
N LEU A 179 -46.32 -34.60 -13.08
CA LEU A 179 -46.87 -35.23 -14.31
C LEU A 179 -46.51 -34.43 -15.59
N GLU A 180 -46.44 -35.15 -16.71
CA GLU A 180 -46.29 -34.74 -18.12
C GLU A 180 -44.83 -34.50 -18.60
N TYR A 181 -44.12 -35.45 -19.24
CA TYR A 181 -44.38 -36.30 -20.44
C TYR A 181 -44.62 -35.54 -21.75
N LEU A 182 -43.71 -35.81 -22.71
CA LEU A 182 -43.70 -35.52 -24.15
C LEU A 182 -43.47 -34.03 -24.50
N GLU A 183 -42.62 -33.66 -25.47
CA GLU A 183 -42.50 -34.23 -26.80
C GLU A 183 -41.25 -33.64 -27.49
N GLY A 184 -40.55 -34.42 -28.32
CA GLY A 184 -39.61 -33.85 -29.29
C GLY A 184 -38.32 -34.62 -29.50
N GLN A 185 -38.39 -35.82 -30.07
CA GLN A 185 -37.32 -36.39 -30.92
C GLN A 185 -37.81 -37.62 -31.70
N LYS A 186 -37.39 -37.70 -32.98
CA LYS A 186 -37.69 -38.68 -34.07
C LYS A 186 -38.85 -38.23 -34.98
N LEU A 187 -38.76 -38.18 -36.31
CA LEU A 187 -37.92 -38.87 -37.31
C LEU A 187 -37.76 -38.01 -38.59
N THR A 188 -36.58 -38.03 -39.19
CA THR A 188 -36.42 -37.88 -40.66
C THR A 188 -35.36 -38.86 -41.12
N GLU A 189 -35.77 -40.08 -41.47
CA GLU A 189 -35.01 -40.94 -42.41
C GLU A 189 -36.04 -41.66 -43.30
N LEU A 190 -36.07 -41.25 -44.56
CA LEU A 190 -36.70 -41.94 -45.68
C LEU A 190 -35.63 -41.97 -46.77
N GLN A 191 -34.88 -43.07 -46.86
CA GLN A 191 -34.43 -43.75 -48.08
C GLN A 191 -33.53 -44.93 -47.72
#